data_AF-A0AAT9HY19-F1
#
_entry.id   AF-A0AAT9HY19-F1
#
_cell.length_a   1.000
_cell.length_b   1.000
_cell.length_c   1.000
_cell.angle_alpha   90.00
_cell.angle_beta   90.00
_cell.angle_gamma   90.00
#
_symmetry.space_group_name_H-M   'P 1'
#
loop_
_entity.id
_entity.type
_entity.pdbx_description
1 polymer ?
#
loop_
_entity_poly.entity_id
_entity_poly.type
_entity_poly.pdbx_seq_one_letter_code
_entity_poly.pdbx_strand_id
1 'polypeptide(L)'
;MSKVETGRMVPSADVLDRLSRALGLDEPTAGEVRELLAAVEAASDSDQPTGGATPAGMTVDEEVRSAQLVRSFQCVVLPAMLQSAEYARHVFESAPAAMPGEVGRAVAARVERQSVLYEPGRESVFVLTEAVLRTWPGTPALMLAQLDRLLAVESLSTVKLGVIPWRRPVPVLPRHGFTLCDRRGVVLETFSGERVSDDADEVAAYEETFGHFERAAVFGGEVRELLVRVMKEFRDLGDAVTP
;
A
#
# COMPACT_ATOMS: atom_id res chain seq x y z
N MET A 1 27.09 -14.20 -20.28
CA MET A 1 25.85 -14.95 -20.00
C MET A 1 24.71 -13.95 -19.99
N SER A 2 23.67 -14.16 -20.79
CA SER A 2 22.49 -13.29 -20.90
C SER A 2 21.67 -13.29 -19.60
N LYS A 3 20.85 -12.26 -19.35
CA LYS A 3 19.95 -12.20 -18.18
C LYS A 3 19.01 -13.42 -18.10
N VAL A 4 18.60 -13.94 -19.26
CA VAL A 4 17.83 -15.18 -19.42
C VAL A 4 18.63 -16.41 -18.98
N GLU A 5 19.90 -16.51 -19.38
CA GLU A 5 20.79 -17.62 -18.99
C GLU A 5 21.14 -17.60 -17.50
N THR A 6 21.06 -16.43 -16.85
CA THR A 6 21.27 -16.29 -15.41
C THR A 6 19.99 -16.44 -14.57
N GLY A 7 18.85 -16.76 -15.20
CA GLY A 7 17.56 -16.91 -14.50
C GLY A 7 16.98 -15.60 -13.95
N ARG A 8 17.47 -14.44 -14.40
CA ARG A 8 17.03 -13.10 -13.94
C ARG A 8 15.93 -12.49 -14.81
N MET A 9 15.52 -13.17 -15.88
CA MET A 9 14.51 -12.70 -16.82
C MET A 9 13.88 -13.90 -17.53
N VAL A 10 12.55 -13.97 -17.52
CA VAL A 10 11.79 -14.95 -18.30
C VAL A 10 11.81 -14.51 -19.78
N PRO A 11 12.20 -15.39 -20.73
CA PRO A 11 12.20 -15.05 -22.14
C PRO A 11 10.78 -15.02 -22.71
N SER A 12 10.47 -14.09 -23.61
CA SER A 12 9.17 -14.05 -24.30
C SER A 12 8.97 -15.25 -25.23
N ALA A 13 7.72 -15.63 -25.48
CA ALA A 13 7.35 -16.69 -26.43
C ALA A 13 8.01 -16.53 -27.82
N ASP A 14 8.06 -15.32 -28.35
CA ASP A 14 8.72 -15.01 -29.64
C ASP A 14 10.23 -15.35 -29.66
N VAL A 15 10.90 -15.19 -28.52
CA VAL A 15 12.32 -15.51 -28.37
C VAL A 15 12.49 -17.02 -28.27
N LEU A 16 11.61 -17.69 -27.54
CA LEU A 16 11.59 -19.14 -27.41
C LEU A 16 11.38 -19.81 -28.77
N ASP A 17 10.42 -19.36 -29.57
CA ASP A 17 10.13 -19.91 -30.90
C ASP A 17 11.28 -19.70 -31.89
N ARG A 18 12.02 -18.60 -31.76
CA ARG A 18 13.24 -18.36 -32.56
C ARG A 18 14.36 -19.30 -32.14
N LEU A 19 14.54 -19.53 -30.84
CA LEU A 19 15.56 -20.44 -30.32
C LEU A 19 15.24 -21.90 -30.65
N SER A 20 13.99 -22.34 -30.49
CA SER A 20 13.56 -23.70 -30.84
C SER A 20 13.82 -24.02 -32.31
N ARG A 21 13.55 -23.07 -33.22
CA ARG A 21 13.90 -23.20 -34.65
C ARG A 21 15.41 -23.18 -34.91
N ALA A 22 16.14 -22.30 -34.24
CA ALA A 22 17.59 -22.19 -34.43
C ALA A 22 18.35 -23.43 -33.91
N LEU A 23 17.83 -24.07 -32.85
CA LEU A 23 18.38 -25.27 -32.24
C LEU A 23 17.84 -26.56 -32.88
N GLY A 24 16.87 -26.46 -33.81
CA GLY A 24 16.31 -27.60 -34.52
C GLY A 24 15.54 -28.56 -33.63
N LEU A 25 14.83 -28.05 -32.61
CA LEU A 25 14.00 -28.86 -31.74
C LEU A 25 12.84 -29.47 -32.53
N ASP A 26 12.50 -30.73 -32.23
CA ASP A 26 11.31 -31.38 -32.75
C ASP A 26 10.04 -30.86 -32.06
N GLU A 27 8.90 -31.01 -32.74
CA GLU A 27 7.61 -30.46 -32.28
C GLU A 27 7.21 -30.90 -30.85
N PRO A 28 7.45 -32.16 -30.42
CA PRO A 28 7.20 -32.57 -29.04
C PRO A 28 8.02 -31.75 -28.03
N THR A 29 9.34 -31.61 -28.23
CA THR A 29 10.21 -30.88 -27.31
C THR A 29 9.97 -29.38 -27.36
N ALA A 30 9.67 -28.81 -28.53
CA ALA A 30 9.25 -27.41 -28.64
C ALA A 30 7.91 -27.16 -27.89
N GLY A 31 7.02 -28.15 -27.90
CA GLY A 31 5.78 -28.17 -27.11
C GLY A 31 6.04 -28.11 -25.61
N GLU A 32 6.88 -29.03 -25.10
CA GLU A 32 7.26 -29.08 -23.68
C GLU A 32 7.90 -27.76 -23.20
N VAL A 33 8.77 -27.16 -24.02
CA VAL A 33 9.44 -25.89 -23.69
C VAL A 33 8.44 -24.72 -23.64
N ARG A 34 7.43 -24.70 -24.53
CA ARG A 34 6.32 -23.72 -24.48
C ARG A 34 5.42 -23.93 -23.27
N GLU A 35 5.12 -25.17 -22.92
CA GLU A 35 4.36 -25.50 -21.71
C GLU A 35 5.10 -25.11 -20.43
N LEU A 36 6.42 -25.33 -20.38
CA LEU A 36 7.28 -24.86 -19.30
C LEU A 36 7.27 -23.33 -19.18
N LEU A 37 7.34 -22.60 -20.30
CA LEU A 37 7.23 -21.14 -20.30
C LEU A 37 5.85 -20.70 -19.77
N ALA A 38 4.77 -21.28 -20.27
CA ALA A 38 3.41 -20.98 -19.82
C ALA A 38 3.22 -21.30 -18.33
N ALA A 39 3.82 -22.39 -17.84
CA ALA A 39 3.82 -22.75 -16.43
C ALA A 39 4.61 -21.74 -15.58
N VAL A 40 5.74 -21.22 -16.06
CA VAL A 40 6.52 -20.18 -15.38
C VAL A 40 5.81 -18.83 -15.39
N GLU A 41 5.15 -18.45 -16.48
CA GLU A 41 4.36 -17.23 -16.58
C GLU A 41 3.12 -17.31 -15.67
N ALA A 42 2.40 -18.44 -15.70
CA ALA A 42 1.30 -18.71 -14.77
C ALA A 42 1.79 -18.78 -13.32
N ALA A 43 2.98 -19.32 -13.08
CA ALA A 43 3.63 -19.35 -11.77
C ALA A 43 4.15 -17.98 -11.33
N SER A 44 4.41 -17.05 -12.25
CA SER A 44 4.78 -15.66 -11.92
C SER A 44 3.54 -14.84 -11.54
N ASP A 45 2.40 -15.11 -12.19
CA ASP A 45 1.08 -14.61 -11.75
C ASP A 45 0.61 -15.31 -10.45
N SER A 46 1.08 -16.53 -10.21
CA SER A 46 0.83 -17.32 -8.99
C SER A 46 2.01 -17.37 -8.02
N ASP A 47 3.02 -16.50 -8.14
CA ASP A 47 4.05 -16.28 -7.11
C ASP A 47 3.48 -15.42 -5.96
N GLN A 48 2.15 -15.49 -5.83
CA GLN A 48 1.44 -15.37 -4.58
C GLN A 48 1.98 -16.45 -3.64
N PRO A 49 2.62 -16.08 -2.52
CA PRO A 49 2.74 -17.01 -1.42
C PRO A 49 1.31 -17.30 -0.96
N THR A 50 0.85 -18.52 -1.26
CA THR A 50 -0.35 -19.10 -0.67
C THR A 50 -0.18 -19.08 0.84
N GLY A 51 -0.85 -18.15 1.52
CA GLY A 51 -1.07 -18.16 2.96
C GLY A 51 0.16 -18.24 3.86
N GLY A 52 0.58 -17.11 4.41
CA GLY A 52 1.29 -17.09 5.69
C GLY A 52 2.72 -17.62 5.65
N ALA A 53 3.62 -16.85 5.04
CA ALA A 53 5.01 -16.83 5.47
C ALA A 53 5.59 -15.46 5.16
N THR A 54 5.61 -14.59 6.17
CA THR A 54 6.68 -13.60 6.29
C THR A 54 7.99 -14.36 6.01
N PRO A 55 8.79 -13.99 4.99
CA PRO A 55 10.10 -14.57 4.84
C PRO A 55 10.84 -14.40 6.17
N ALA A 56 11.53 -15.45 6.60
CA ALA A 56 12.29 -15.46 7.84
C ALA A 56 13.21 -14.22 7.92
N GLY A 57 12.83 -13.25 8.75
CA GLY A 57 13.71 -12.13 9.13
C GLY A 57 13.03 -10.84 9.56
N MET A 58 11.99 -10.35 8.87
CA MET A 58 11.46 -9.00 9.09
C MET A 58 9.96 -8.90 8.79
N THR A 59 9.17 -8.51 9.80
CA THR A 59 7.76 -8.12 9.64
C THR A 59 7.66 -6.65 9.21
N VAL A 60 6.60 -6.28 8.49
CA VAL A 60 6.28 -4.86 8.17
C VAL A 60 6.36 -3.98 9.41
N ASP A 61 5.86 -4.50 10.53
CA ASP A 61 5.90 -3.86 11.82
C ASP A 61 7.33 -3.54 12.29
N GLU A 62 8.27 -4.46 12.12
CA GLU A 62 9.67 -4.26 12.50
C GLU A 62 10.35 -3.23 11.60
N GLU A 63 10.08 -3.24 10.30
CA GLU A 63 10.67 -2.28 9.39
C GLU A 63 10.16 -0.85 9.69
N VAL A 64 8.85 -0.68 9.88
CA VAL A 64 8.25 0.61 10.26
C VAL A 64 8.74 1.06 11.65
N ARG A 65 8.84 0.15 12.63
CA ARG A 65 9.33 0.48 13.98
C ARG A 65 10.83 0.77 14.01
N SER A 66 11.62 0.28 13.07
CA SER A 66 13.06 0.56 13.05
C SER A 66 13.41 1.84 12.28
N ALA A 67 12.50 2.32 11.41
CA ALA A 67 12.72 3.48 10.56
C ALA A 67 12.64 4.82 11.29
N GLN A 68 13.58 5.73 11.04
CA GLN A 68 13.53 7.10 11.56
C GLN A 68 12.60 7.99 10.73
N LEU A 69 12.51 7.72 9.43
CA LEU A 69 11.63 8.39 8.48
C LEU A 69 10.70 7.37 7.83
N VAL A 70 9.39 7.55 8.04
CA VAL A 70 8.36 6.76 7.37
C VAL A 70 7.61 7.64 6.38
N ARG A 71 7.54 7.22 5.12
CA ARG A 71 6.83 7.96 4.06
C ARG A 71 5.78 7.05 3.43
N SER A 72 4.50 7.35 3.63
CA SER A 72 3.41 6.50 3.15
C SER A 72 2.52 7.23 2.16
N PHE A 73 2.34 6.64 0.98
CA PHE A 73 1.38 7.09 -0.01
C PHE A 73 0.18 6.16 -0.06
N GLN A 74 -1.03 6.71 -0.02
CA GLN A 74 -2.26 5.92 -0.11
C GLN A 74 -3.30 6.53 -1.05
N CYS A 75 -3.93 5.68 -1.86
CA CYS A 75 -4.92 6.08 -2.86
C CYS A 75 -6.30 5.42 -2.71
N VAL A 76 -6.44 4.41 -1.84
CA VAL A 76 -7.72 3.69 -1.64
C VAL A 76 -8.09 3.60 -0.16
N VAL A 77 -7.18 3.13 0.69
CA VAL A 77 -7.41 2.87 2.11
C VAL A 77 -6.48 3.76 2.94
N LEU A 78 -6.92 4.23 4.10
CA LEU A 78 -6.07 5.02 4.99
C LEU A 78 -4.85 4.19 5.46
N PRO A 79 -3.66 4.81 5.61
CA PRO A 79 -2.51 4.13 6.17
C PRO A 79 -2.85 3.55 7.55
N ALA A 80 -2.45 2.31 7.84
CA ALA A 80 -2.74 1.64 9.11
C ALA A 80 -2.40 2.49 10.36
N MET A 81 -1.34 3.30 10.27
CA MET A 81 -0.92 4.23 11.34
C MET A 81 -1.92 5.36 11.62
N LEU A 82 -2.71 5.75 10.61
CA LEU A 82 -3.69 6.83 10.72
C LEU A 82 -5.10 6.34 11.07
N GLN A 83 -5.37 5.03 11.00
CA GLN A 83 -6.71 4.47 11.22
C GLN A 83 -7.17 4.61 12.68
N SER A 84 -8.43 4.97 12.89
CA SER A 84 -9.12 4.83 14.17
C SER A 84 -9.35 3.34 14.46
N ALA A 85 -9.65 2.99 15.70
CA ALA A 85 -9.96 1.61 16.07
C ALA A 85 -11.19 1.07 15.29
N GLU A 86 -12.19 1.91 15.03
CA GLU A 86 -13.37 1.54 14.25
C GLU A 86 -13.06 1.33 12.77
N TYR A 87 -12.26 2.23 12.17
CA TYR A 87 -11.83 2.05 10.78
C TYR A 87 -10.99 0.78 10.63
N ALA A 88 -10.02 0.56 11.53
CA ALA A 88 -9.20 -0.64 11.55
C ALA A 88 -10.04 -1.92 11.69
N ARG A 89 -11.05 -1.89 12.56
CA ARG A 89 -12.00 -3.01 12.73
C ARG A 89 -12.69 -3.34 11.41
N HIS A 90 -13.24 -2.34 10.72
CA HIS A 90 -13.91 -2.60 9.45
C HIS A 90 -12.96 -3.12 8.38
N VAL A 91 -11.74 -2.59 8.30
CA VAL A 91 -10.71 -3.12 7.38
C VAL A 91 -10.49 -4.61 7.62
N PHE A 92 -10.33 -5.04 8.88
CA PHE A 92 -10.16 -6.46 9.20
C PHE A 92 -11.41 -7.30 8.95
N GLU A 93 -12.62 -6.78 9.23
CA GLU A 93 -13.89 -7.49 8.99
C GLU A 93 -14.20 -7.62 7.49
N SER A 94 -13.73 -6.69 6.67
CA SER A 94 -13.91 -6.72 5.21
C SER A 94 -12.96 -7.67 4.49
N ALA A 95 -11.93 -8.18 5.17
CA ALA A 95 -10.96 -9.10 4.57
C ALA A 95 -11.60 -10.47 4.27
N PRO A 96 -11.37 -11.08 3.09
CA PRO A 96 -11.97 -12.37 2.73
C PRO A 96 -11.71 -13.53 3.70
N ALA A 97 -10.61 -13.45 4.48
CA ALA A 97 -10.20 -14.46 5.45
C ALA A 97 -10.46 -14.05 6.92
N ALA A 98 -11.34 -13.07 7.17
CA ALA A 98 -11.58 -12.55 8.51
C ALA A 98 -12.11 -13.63 9.47
N MET A 99 -11.37 -13.86 10.56
CA MET A 99 -11.81 -14.70 11.69
C MET A 99 -12.37 -13.79 12.80
N PRO A 100 -13.70 -13.85 13.11
CA PRO A 100 -14.33 -12.91 14.03
C PRO A 100 -13.68 -12.83 15.43
N GLY A 101 -13.11 -13.94 15.92
CA GLY A 101 -12.42 -14.00 17.21
C GLY A 101 -11.02 -13.36 17.25
N GLU A 102 -10.47 -12.96 16.10
CA GLU A 102 -9.12 -12.42 15.97
C GLU A 102 -9.09 -10.91 15.70
N VAL A 103 -10.19 -10.37 15.15
CA VAL A 103 -10.32 -8.94 14.81
C VAL A 103 -9.99 -8.03 15.99
N GLY A 104 -10.53 -8.32 17.19
CA GLY A 104 -10.29 -7.49 18.37
C GLY A 104 -8.80 -7.40 18.76
N ARG A 105 -8.08 -8.53 18.68
CA ARG A 105 -6.63 -8.58 18.95
C ARG A 105 -5.83 -7.86 17.86
N ALA A 106 -6.21 -8.04 16.60
CA ALA A 106 -5.56 -7.39 15.47
C ALA A 106 -5.74 -5.86 15.49
N VAL A 107 -6.93 -5.38 15.87
CA VAL A 107 -7.21 -3.94 16.08
C VAL A 107 -6.36 -3.39 17.22
N ALA A 108 -6.31 -4.07 18.36
CA ALA A 108 -5.50 -3.63 19.50
C ALA A 108 -4.02 -3.52 19.13
N ALA A 109 -3.46 -4.54 18.48
CA ALA A 109 -2.08 -4.51 17.99
C ALA A 109 -1.84 -3.38 16.99
N ARG A 110 -2.78 -3.12 16.07
CA ARG A 110 -2.68 -2.00 15.13
C ARG A 110 -2.68 -0.65 15.84
N VAL A 111 -3.56 -0.44 16.82
CA VAL A 111 -3.62 0.81 17.59
C VAL A 111 -2.36 1.00 18.44
N GLU A 112 -1.85 -0.05 19.06
CA GLU A 112 -0.61 0.01 19.85
C GLU A 112 0.58 0.49 19.02
N ARG A 113 0.71 0.02 17.77
CA ARG A 113 1.77 0.45 16.84
C ARG A 113 1.72 1.93 16.49
N GLN A 114 0.55 2.57 16.60
CA GLN A 114 0.41 3.99 16.30
C GLN A 114 1.11 4.89 17.31
N SER A 115 1.53 4.34 18.46
CA SER A 115 2.38 5.04 19.43
C SER A 115 3.67 5.60 18.81
N VAL A 116 4.19 4.96 17.74
CA VAL A 116 5.39 5.40 17.00
C VAL A 116 5.25 6.82 16.44
N LEU A 117 4.01 7.28 16.16
CA LEU A 117 3.75 8.64 15.69
C LEU A 117 4.08 9.71 16.75
N TYR A 118 4.16 9.34 18.02
CA TYR A 118 4.40 10.25 19.13
C TYR A 118 5.86 10.21 19.63
N GLU A 119 6.70 9.34 19.06
CA GLU A 119 8.10 9.17 19.46
C GLU A 119 8.96 10.35 18.96
N PRO A 120 9.64 11.09 19.86
CA PRO A 120 10.56 12.14 19.47
C PRO A 120 11.71 11.61 18.61
N GLY A 121 12.10 12.37 17.58
CA GLY A 121 13.20 11.99 16.69
C GLY A 121 12.79 11.11 15.50
N ARG A 122 11.50 10.78 15.39
CA ARG A 122 10.92 10.18 14.18
C ARG A 122 10.12 11.19 13.38
N GLU A 123 10.11 10.98 12.08
CA GLU A 123 9.30 11.75 11.14
C GLU A 123 8.43 10.80 10.31
N SER A 124 7.13 11.10 10.24
CA SER A 124 6.17 10.35 9.44
C SER A 124 5.49 11.29 8.45
N VAL A 125 5.67 11.04 7.16
CA VAL A 125 5.04 11.81 6.08
C VAL A 125 3.99 10.94 5.41
N PHE A 126 2.76 11.43 5.38
CA PHE A 126 1.64 10.76 4.76
C PHE A 126 1.14 11.58 3.59
N VAL A 127 1.03 10.98 2.41
CA VAL A 127 0.40 11.60 1.25
C VAL A 127 -0.80 10.76 0.83
N LEU A 128 -1.98 11.37 0.89
CA LEU A 128 -3.23 10.71 0.55
C LEU A 128 -3.81 11.30 -0.73
N THR A 129 -4.45 10.51 -1.57
CA THR A 129 -5.43 11.10 -2.50
C THR A 129 -6.70 11.46 -1.73
N GLU A 130 -7.42 12.51 -2.15
CA GLU A 130 -8.71 12.84 -1.54
C GLU A 130 -9.73 11.70 -1.65
N ALA A 131 -9.60 10.79 -2.63
CA ALA A 131 -10.44 9.61 -2.76
C ALA A 131 -10.41 8.73 -1.48
N VAL A 132 -9.27 8.62 -0.80
CA VAL A 132 -9.14 7.89 0.47
C VAL A 132 -10.06 8.44 1.56
N LEU A 133 -10.30 9.75 1.56
CA LEU A 133 -11.16 10.42 2.53
C LEU A 133 -12.65 10.28 2.18
N ARG A 134 -12.95 9.84 0.96
CA ARG A 134 -14.31 9.72 0.41
C ARG A 134 -14.76 8.27 0.23
N THR A 135 -13.82 7.32 0.19
CA THR A 135 -14.08 5.89 0.21
C THR A 135 -14.27 5.44 1.66
N TRP A 136 -15.51 5.18 2.04
CA TRP A 136 -15.85 4.90 3.43
C TRP A 136 -16.28 3.44 3.68
N PRO A 137 -15.69 2.80 4.70
CA PRO A 137 -15.97 1.42 5.03
C PRO A 137 -17.17 1.32 6.01
N GLY A 138 -18.35 1.84 5.66
CA GLY A 138 -19.53 1.72 6.53
C GLY A 138 -20.35 3.00 6.68
N THR A 139 -20.41 3.56 7.90
CA THR A 139 -21.33 4.65 8.23
C THR A 139 -20.67 6.04 8.16
N PRO A 140 -21.45 7.12 7.96
CA PRO A 140 -20.95 8.48 8.11
C PRO A 140 -20.29 8.76 9.46
N ALA A 141 -20.85 8.22 10.54
CA ALA A 141 -20.31 8.39 11.88
C ALA A 141 -18.88 7.83 12.02
N LEU A 142 -18.61 6.65 11.43
CA LEU A 142 -17.28 6.04 11.43
C LEU A 142 -16.26 6.97 10.75
N MET A 143 -16.60 7.52 9.60
CA MET A 143 -15.70 8.44 8.89
C MET A 143 -15.52 9.77 9.60
N LEU A 144 -16.54 10.28 10.29
CA LEU A 144 -16.39 11.48 11.11
C LEU A 144 -15.35 11.26 12.23
N ALA A 145 -15.45 10.13 12.95
CA ALA A 145 -14.47 9.76 13.97
C ALA A 145 -13.05 9.57 13.37
N GLN A 146 -12.96 9.01 12.17
CA GLN A 146 -11.69 8.88 11.45
C GLN A 146 -11.10 10.24 11.04
N LEU A 147 -11.91 11.17 10.56
CA LEU A 147 -11.47 12.51 10.15
C LEU A 147 -11.05 13.36 11.37
N ASP A 148 -11.75 13.24 12.49
CA ASP A 148 -11.34 13.84 13.77
C ASP A 148 -9.95 13.35 14.19
N ARG A 149 -9.68 12.06 14.02
CA ARG A 149 -8.35 11.50 14.26
C ARG A 149 -7.29 12.09 13.32
N LEU A 150 -7.58 12.27 12.04
CA LEU A 150 -6.64 12.91 11.11
C LEU A 150 -6.32 14.35 11.50
N LEU A 151 -7.32 15.11 11.96
CA LEU A 151 -7.12 16.47 12.49
C LEU A 151 -6.24 16.50 13.74
N ALA A 152 -6.36 15.49 14.60
CA ALA A 152 -5.50 15.36 15.78
C ALA A 152 -4.06 15.01 15.39
N VAL A 153 -3.87 14.05 14.48
CA VAL A 153 -2.55 13.58 14.05
C VAL A 153 -1.80 14.64 13.23
N GLU A 154 -2.50 15.42 12.40
CA GLU A 154 -1.90 16.53 11.62
C GLU A 154 -1.27 17.61 12.51
N SER A 155 -1.72 17.72 13.77
CA SER A 155 -1.15 18.68 14.74
C SER A 155 0.16 18.21 15.39
N LEU A 156 0.60 16.97 15.15
CA LEU A 156 1.83 16.43 15.73
C LEU A 156 3.06 16.94 14.98
N SER A 157 4.07 17.40 15.71
CA SER A 157 5.33 17.89 15.11
C SER A 157 6.14 16.81 14.39
N THR A 158 5.88 15.55 14.71
CA THR A 158 6.47 14.34 14.11
C THR A 158 5.75 13.91 12.84
N VAL A 159 4.62 14.52 12.48
CA VAL A 159 3.78 14.10 11.37
C VAL A 159 3.59 15.21 10.35
N LYS A 160 3.75 14.86 9.07
CA LYS A 160 3.35 15.69 7.93
C LYS A 160 2.24 14.98 7.17
N LEU A 161 1.02 15.51 7.26
CA LEU A 161 -0.12 15.00 6.51
C LEU A 161 -0.36 15.87 5.27
N GLY A 162 -0.28 15.24 4.10
CA GLY A 162 -0.57 15.82 2.81
C GLY A 162 -1.75 15.13 2.13
N VAL A 163 -2.55 15.92 1.41
CA VAL A 163 -3.66 15.40 0.60
C VAL A 163 -3.54 15.94 -0.81
N ILE A 164 -3.64 15.10 -1.83
CA ILE A 164 -3.81 15.49 -3.23
C ILE A 164 -5.31 15.72 -3.45
N PRO A 165 -5.77 16.98 -3.58
CA PRO A 165 -7.19 17.28 -3.76
C PRO A 165 -7.68 16.70 -5.09
N TRP A 166 -8.95 16.30 -5.17
CA TRP A 166 -9.54 15.76 -6.41
C TRP A 166 -9.49 16.74 -7.59
N ARG A 167 -9.37 18.04 -7.28
CA ARG A 167 -9.27 19.14 -8.25
C ARG A 167 -7.86 19.32 -8.82
N ARG A 168 -6.86 18.53 -8.36
CA ARG A 168 -5.50 18.54 -8.89
C ARG A 168 -5.23 17.27 -9.69
N PRO A 169 -4.55 17.38 -10.85
CA PRO A 169 -4.11 16.19 -11.58
C PRO A 169 -3.09 15.41 -10.74
N VAL A 170 -3.21 14.08 -10.75
CA VAL A 170 -2.18 13.21 -10.19
C VAL A 170 -0.99 13.15 -11.15
N PRO A 171 0.26 13.25 -10.65
CA PRO A 171 1.44 13.27 -11.51
C PRO A 171 1.75 11.90 -12.11
N VAL A 172 1.35 10.83 -11.41
CA VAL A 172 1.43 9.43 -11.82
C VAL A 172 0.10 8.80 -11.45
N LEU A 173 -0.44 7.92 -12.30
CA LEU A 173 -1.65 7.18 -11.94
C LEU A 173 -1.35 6.20 -10.80
N PRO A 174 -1.96 6.36 -9.62
CA PRO A 174 -1.70 5.49 -8.49
C PRO A 174 -2.36 4.13 -8.72
N ARG A 175 -1.56 3.06 -8.66
CA ARG A 175 -2.03 1.67 -8.80
C ARG A 175 -2.37 1.04 -7.45
N HIS A 176 -1.60 1.36 -6.43
CA HIS A 176 -1.73 0.88 -5.06
C HIS A 176 -1.05 1.87 -4.11
N GLY A 177 -1.28 1.70 -2.81
CA GLY A 177 -0.52 2.38 -1.76
C GLY A 177 0.84 1.73 -1.52
N PHE A 178 1.73 2.44 -0.82
CA PHE A 178 3.02 1.93 -0.39
C PHE A 178 3.57 2.74 0.78
N THR A 179 4.48 2.15 1.55
CA THR A 179 5.17 2.81 2.67
C THR A 179 6.68 2.60 2.55
N LEU A 180 7.43 3.69 2.45
CA LEU A 180 8.88 3.70 2.50
C LEU A 180 9.35 3.82 3.95
N CYS A 181 10.31 2.97 4.31
CA CYS A 181 10.99 2.95 5.58
C CYS A 181 12.45 3.37 5.36
N ASP A 182 12.78 4.58 5.78
CA ASP A 182 14.04 5.27 5.47
C ASP A 182 14.36 5.22 3.96
N ARG A 183 15.58 4.83 3.60
CA ARG A 183 16.02 4.48 2.25
C ARG A 183 16.30 2.98 2.13
N ARG A 184 15.70 2.17 3.02
CA ARG A 184 16.06 0.77 3.25
C ARG A 184 15.03 -0.20 2.73
N GLY A 185 13.75 0.16 2.82
CA GLY A 185 12.69 -0.75 2.42
C GLY A 185 11.46 -0.03 1.93
N VAL A 186 10.70 -0.72 1.09
CA VAL A 186 9.34 -0.37 0.69
C VAL A 186 8.40 -1.51 1.07
N VAL A 187 7.29 -1.14 1.69
CA VAL A 187 6.20 -2.02 2.06
C VAL A 187 5.03 -1.79 1.12
N LEU A 188 4.53 -2.85 0.51
CA LEU A 188 3.33 -2.85 -0.32
C LEU A 188 2.24 -3.69 0.35
N GLU A 189 1.06 -3.12 0.47
CA GLU A 189 -0.14 -3.85 0.91
C GLU A 189 -0.92 -4.32 -0.33
N THR A 190 -1.20 -5.62 -0.40
CA THR A 190 -2.02 -6.24 -1.44
C THR A 190 -3.21 -6.96 -0.80
N PHE A 191 -4.17 -7.41 -1.61
CA PHE A 191 -5.27 -8.24 -1.11
C PHE A 191 -4.79 -9.59 -0.56
N SER A 192 -3.65 -10.10 -1.02
CA SER A 192 -3.09 -11.38 -0.60
C SER A 192 -2.17 -11.27 0.63
N GLY A 193 -1.78 -10.05 1.02
CA GLY A 193 -0.95 -9.81 2.20
C GLY A 193 -0.06 -8.59 2.04
N GLU A 194 1.04 -8.59 2.78
CA GLU A 194 2.03 -7.52 2.74
C GLU A 194 3.33 -8.03 2.09
N ARG A 195 3.95 -7.21 1.25
CA ARG A 195 5.28 -7.49 0.67
C ARG A 195 6.25 -6.40 1.12
N VAL A 196 7.40 -6.82 1.64
CA VAL A 196 8.54 -5.94 1.91
C VAL A 196 9.58 -6.17 0.82
N SER A 197 10.15 -5.08 0.31
CA SER A 197 11.30 -5.11 -0.61
C SER A 197 12.39 -4.18 -0.10
N ASP A 198 13.61 -4.70 -0.04
CA ASP A 198 14.84 -3.96 0.28
C ASP A 198 15.73 -3.78 -0.97
N ASP A 199 15.22 -4.11 -2.15
CA ASP A 199 15.93 -3.89 -3.42
C ASP A 199 16.14 -2.39 -3.66
N ALA A 200 17.40 -1.99 -3.79
CA ALA A 200 17.78 -0.58 -3.82
C ALA A 200 17.21 0.17 -5.05
N ASP A 201 17.11 -0.50 -6.20
CA ASP A 201 16.56 0.10 -7.42
C ASP A 201 15.04 0.27 -7.30
N GLU A 202 14.35 -0.73 -6.73
CA GLU A 202 12.92 -0.63 -6.43
C GLU A 202 12.63 0.48 -5.41
N VAL A 203 13.36 0.51 -4.29
CA VAL A 203 13.22 1.55 -3.26
C VAL A 203 13.43 2.94 -3.86
N ALA A 204 14.48 3.14 -4.67
CA ALA A 204 14.74 4.42 -5.32
C ALA A 204 13.59 4.85 -6.27
N ALA A 205 13.01 3.91 -7.02
CA ALA A 205 11.87 4.20 -7.88
C ALA A 205 10.61 4.61 -7.10
N TYR A 206 10.36 3.99 -5.94
CA TYR A 206 9.27 4.37 -5.05
C TYR A 206 9.52 5.72 -4.36
N GLU A 207 10.77 6.04 -4.01
CA GLU A 207 11.12 7.36 -3.49
C GLU A 207 10.84 8.48 -4.50
N GLU A 208 11.25 8.29 -5.76
CA GLU A 208 10.98 9.25 -6.84
C GLU A 208 9.46 9.43 -7.02
N THR A 209 8.74 8.32 -7.07
CA THR A 209 7.29 8.30 -7.21
C THR A 209 6.60 9.00 -6.03
N PHE A 210 7.06 8.76 -4.79
CA PHE A 210 6.56 9.45 -3.61
C PHE A 210 6.79 10.97 -3.71
N GLY A 211 7.98 11.38 -4.14
CA GLY A 211 8.30 12.80 -4.35
C GLY A 211 7.39 13.48 -5.37
N HIS A 212 6.90 12.76 -6.39
CA HIS A 212 5.88 13.26 -7.31
C HIS A 212 4.56 13.54 -6.58
N PHE A 213 4.06 12.57 -5.82
CA PHE A 213 2.82 12.71 -5.07
C PHE A 213 2.91 13.80 -4.00
N GLU A 214 4.02 13.87 -3.27
CA GLU A 214 4.26 14.89 -2.25
C GLU A 214 4.19 16.30 -2.84
N ARG A 215 4.82 16.55 -3.98
CA ARG A 215 4.75 17.86 -4.66
C ARG A 215 3.34 18.23 -5.14
N ALA A 216 2.50 17.26 -5.44
CA ALA A 216 1.12 17.50 -5.87
C ALA A 216 0.17 17.77 -4.69
N ALA A 217 0.52 17.31 -3.49
CA ALA A 217 -0.28 17.43 -2.29
C ALA A 217 -0.33 18.85 -1.73
N VAL A 218 -1.41 19.16 -1.01
CA VAL A 218 -1.48 20.30 -0.08
C VAL A 218 -1.12 19.82 1.31
N PHE A 219 -0.63 20.72 2.16
CA PHE A 219 -0.22 20.46 3.56
C PHE A 219 -0.72 21.56 4.50
N GLY A 220 -0.64 21.30 5.81
CA GLY A 220 -0.94 22.29 6.85
C GLY A 220 -2.37 22.81 6.80
N GLY A 221 -2.54 24.14 6.83
CA GLY A 221 -3.85 24.79 6.84
C GLY A 221 -4.79 24.36 5.69
N GLU A 222 -4.25 24.16 4.48
CA GLU A 222 -5.03 23.71 3.33
C GLU A 222 -5.59 22.27 3.52
N VAL A 223 -4.82 21.38 4.13
CA VAL A 223 -5.29 20.03 4.49
C VAL A 223 -6.35 20.12 5.56
N ARG A 224 -6.15 20.95 6.58
CA ARG A 224 -7.13 21.15 7.65
C ARG A 224 -8.46 21.64 7.11
N GLU A 225 -8.45 22.62 6.21
CA GLU A 225 -9.66 23.11 5.53
C GLU A 225 -10.33 22.03 4.70
N LEU A 226 -9.55 21.21 3.99
CA LEU A 226 -10.07 20.08 3.21
C LEU A 226 -10.75 19.05 4.12
N LEU A 227 -10.11 18.65 5.22
CA LEU A 227 -10.68 17.70 6.19
C LEU A 227 -12.00 18.23 6.77
N VAL A 228 -12.03 19.50 7.22
CA VAL A 228 -13.26 20.11 7.77
C VAL A 228 -14.38 20.16 6.73
N ARG A 229 -14.06 20.45 5.47
CA ARG A 229 -15.03 20.42 4.37
C ARG A 229 -15.60 19.01 4.15
N VAL A 230 -14.74 17.99 4.06
CA VAL A 230 -15.18 16.59 3.91
C VAL A 230 -16.02 16.13 5.12
N MET A 231 -15.64 16.53 6.34
CA MET A 231 -16.45 16.26 7.53
C MET A 231 -17.85 16.86 7.45
N LYS A 232 -17.97 18.10 6.94
CA LYS A 232 -19.29 18.72 6.74
C LYS A 232 -20.15 17.89 5.77
N GLU A 233 -19.57 17.49 4.64
CA GLU A 233 -20.26 16.64 3.66
C GLU A 233 -20.73 15.32 4.27
N PHE A 234 -19.95 14.71 5.18
CA PHE A 234 -20.38 13.50 5.89
C PHE A 234 -21.48 13.74 6.94
N ARG A 235 -21.53 14.90 7.60
CA ARG A 235 -22.66 15.25 8.48
C ARG A 235 -23.93 15.39 7.68
N ASP A 236 -23.86 16.10 6.55
CA ASP A 236 -24.99 16.29 5.64
C ASP A 236 -25.49 14.92 5.08
N LEU A 237 -24.58 13.96 4.86
CA LEU A 237 -24.93 12.58 4.49
C LEU A 237 -25.59 11.80 5.62
N GLY A 238 -25.15 11.96 6.87
CA GLY A 238 -25.79 11.31 8.02
C GLY A 238 -27.24 11.75 8.21
N ASP A 239 -27.52 13.03 7.95
CA ASP A 239 -28.89 13.57 7.99
C ASP A 239 -29.77 13.03 6.84
N ALA A 240 -29.17 12.65 5.71
CA ALA A 240 -29.87 12.09 4.54
C ALA A 240 -29.99 10.55 4.58
N VAL A 241 -29.06 9.86 5.25
CA VAL A 241 -29.01 8.40 5.41
C VAL A 241 -29.48 8.05 6.83
N THR A 242 -30.71 8.44 7.15
CA THR A 242 -31.46 7.86 8.28
C THR A 242 -32.39 6.80 7.71
N PRO A 243 -32.43 5.56 8.24
CA PRO A 243 -33.35 4.53 7.76
C PRO A 243 -34.83 4.90 7.91
#